data_AF-A0A8T3XPS4-F1
#
_entry.id   AF-A0A8T3XPS4-F1
#
_cell.length_a   1.000
_cell.length_b   1.000
_cell.length_c   1.000
_cell.angle_alpha   90.00
_cell.angle_beta   90.00
_cell.angle_gamma   90.00
#
_symmetry.space_group_name_H-M   'P 1'
#
loop_
_entity.id
_entity.type
_entity.pdbx_description
1 polymer ?
#
loop_
_entity_poly.entity_id
_entity_poly.type
_entity_poly.pdbx_seq_one_letter_code
_entity_poly.pdbx_strand_id
1 'polypeptide(L)'
;MADIKQIAIIVGIAVIFTALVIVSMEAFYETPKYDVYCNYTISGPYRPYEKPYLAEIVNESCNYVYETQEVKNCYNEKGQPLFNYTKDKCPIFAKCDYCQKYLEDATKKHSNLSFIIIALIGIVAIVFGVLFKIEFIGSGFMYGGIATLFYATMRFLMEQNKYIRVIILFLELLIVLWIGYKKLYKKKDEHL
;
A
#
# COMPACT_ATOMS: atom_id res chain seq x y z
N MET A 1 30.69 -9.47 -25.91
CA MET A 1 30.19 -8.10 -26.15
C MET A 1 28.72 -8.26 -26.46
N ALA A 2 27.81 -7.71 -25.63
CA ALA A 2 26.38 -7.87 -25.86
C ALA A 2 25.98 -7.07 -27.11
N ASP A 3 25.27 -7.72 -28.03
CA ASP A 3 24.77 -7.06 -29.24
C ASP A 3 23.67 -6.06 -28.86
N ILE A 4 23.60 -4.91 -29.54
CA ILE A 4 22.64 -3.85 -29.24
C ILE A 4 21.19 -4.38 -29.31
N LYS A 5 20.96 -5.35 -30.20
CA LYS A 5 19.67 -6.06 -30.34
C LYS A 5 19.33 -6.88 -29.10
N GLN A 6 20.33 -7.55 -28.51
CA GLN A 6 20.14 -8.36 -27.29
C GLN A 6 19.83 -7.47 -26.09
N ILE A 7 20.52 -6.33 -25.97
CA ILE A 7 20.27 -5.34 -24.91
C ILE A 7 18.84 -4.80 -25.03
N ALA A 8 18.40 -4.43 -26.24
CA ALA A 8 17.05 -3.94 -26.48
C ALA A 8 15.98 -4.96 -26.05
N ILE A 9 16.20 -6.25 -26.34
CA ILE A 9 15.30 -7.34 -25.92
C ILE A 9 15.29 -7.49 -24.40
N ILE A 10 16.45 -7.46 -23.75
CA ILE A 10 16.56 -7.56 -22.27
C ILE A 10 15.75 -6.45 -21.59
N VAL A 11 15.94 -5.20 -22.03
CA VAL A 11 15.23 -4.04 -21.47
C VAL A 11 13.74 -4.14 -21.75
N GLY A 12 13.36 -4.53 -22.98
CA GLY A 12 11.95 -4.72 -23.35
C GLY A 12 11.26 -5.76 -22.47
N ILE A 13 11.87 -6.92 -22.26
CA ILE A 13 11.34 -7.98 -21.38
C ILE A 13 11.23 -7.45 -19.95
N ALA A 14 12.28 -6.80 -19.43
CA ALA A 14 12.27 -6.32 -18.05
C ALA A 14 11.12 -5.32 -17.80
N VAL A 15 10.95 -4.32 -18.68
CA VAL A 15 9.90 -3.30 -18.55
C VAL A 15 8.50 -3.90 -18.73
N ILE A 16 8.29 -4.72 -19.77
CA ILE A 16 6.99 -5.32 -20.06
C ILE A 16 6.59 -6.29 -18.95
N PHE A 17 7.53 -7.10 -18.46
CA PHE A 17 7.28 -8.02 -17.36
C PHE A 17 6.88 -7.27 -16.08
N THR A 18 7.64 -6.24 -15.70
CA THR A 18 7.29 -5.42 -14.51
C THR A 18 5.92 -4.77 -14.67
N ALA A 19 5.62 -4.18 -15.83
CA ALA A 19 4.31 -3.57 -16.10
C ALA A 19 3.18 -4.62 -16.02
N LEU A 20 3.40 -5.82 -16.58
CA LEU A 20 2.43 -6.92 -16.53
C LEU A 20 2.10 -7.30 -15.10
N VAL A 21 3.11 -7.45 -14.23
CA VAL A 21 2.88 -7.78 -12.81
C VAL A 21 2.09 -6.68 -12.11
N ILE A 22 2.44 -5.41 -12.34
CA ILE A 22 1.75 -4.26 -11.72
C ILE A 22 0.27 -4.21 -12.13
N VAL A 23 0.00 -4.27 -13.44
CA VAL A 23 -1.37 -4.23 -13.96
C VAL A 23 -2.17 -5.45 -13.53
N SER A 24 -1.55 -6.64 -13.50
CA SER A 24 -2.22 -7.84 -13.02
C SER A 24 -2.66 -7.70 -11.56
N MET A 25 -1.82 -7.11 -10.72
CA MET A 25 -2.18 -6.87 -9.32
C MET A 25 -3.37 -5.94 -9.16
N GLU A 26 -3.44 -4.88 -9.95
CA GLU A 26 -4.59 -3.95 -9.94
C GLU A 26 -5.87 -4.62 -10.47
N ALA A 27 -5.74 -5.58 -11.39
CA ALA A 27 -6.87 -6.32 -11.95
C ALA A 27 -7.43 -7.37 -10.97
N PHE A 28 -6.58 -8.05 -10.19
CA PHE A 28 -7.02 -9.10 -9.26
C PHE A 28 -7.26 -8.61 -7.82
N TYR A 29 -6.62 -7.51 -7.43
CA TYR A 29 -6.75 -6.92 -6.10
C TYR A 29 -7.17 -5.46 -6.25
N GLU A 30 -8.47 -5.20 -6.09
CA GLU A 30 -8.99 -3.85 -6.11
C GLU A 30 -8.46 -3.04 -4.92
N THR A 31 -7.99 -1.82 -5.20
CA THR A 31 -7.61 -0.89 -4.16
C THR A 31 -8.86 -0.43 -3.41
N PRO A 32 -8.85 -0.39 -2.07
CA PRO A 32 -9.98 0.08 -1.30
C PRO A 32 -10.21 1.56 -1.62
N LYS A 33 -11.38 1.86 -2.20
CA LYS A 33 -11.74 3.22 -2.61
C LYS A 33 -12.48 3.95 -1.50
N TYR A 34 -12.19 5.23 -1.34
CA TYR A 34 -12.78 6.07 -0.28
C TYR A 34 -14.31 6.08 -0.33
N ASP A 35 -14.91 6.14 -1.50
CA ASP A 35 -16.36 6.18 -1.72
C ASP A 35 -17.11 4.93 -1.24
N VAL A 36 -16.45 3.77 -1.20
CA VAL A 36 -17.05 2.52 -0.71
C VAL A 36 -17.12 2.51 0.82
N TYR A 37 -16.06 2.97 1.47
CA TYR A 37 -15.97 2.98 2.94
C TYR A 37 -16.65 4.21 3.54
N CYS A 38 -16.49 5.37 2.89
CA CYS A 38 -17.00 6.68 3.30
C CYS A 38 -18.15 7.11 2.38
N ASN A 39 -19.04 6.17 2.05
CA ASN A 39 -20.20 6.54 1.23
C ASN A 39 -21.08 7.51 2.01
N TYR A 40 -21.18 8.73 1.47
CA TYR A 40 -21.92 9.87 2.01
C TYR A 40 -23.41 9.59 2.27
N THR A 41 -23.97 8.50 1.73
CA THR A 41 -25.37 8.11 1.98
C THR A 41 -25.58 7.34 3.29
N ILE A 42 -24.55 6.73 3.88
CA ILE A 42 -24.68 5.92 5.11
C ILE A 42 -24.21 6.71 6.35
N SER A 43 -23.31 7.68 6.17
CA SER A 43 -22.85 8.60 7.22
C SER A 43 -23.85 9.72 7.57
N GLY A 44 -25.03 9.77 6.96
CA GLY A 44 -26.07 10.75 7.26
C GLY A 44 -25.96 11.99 6.36
N PRO A 45 -27.05 12.79 6.25
CA PRO A 45 -27.16 13.81 5.21
C PRO A 45 -26.01 14.81 5.27
N TYR A 46 -25.38 14.97 4.10
CA TYR A 46 -24.54 16.07 3.66
C TYR A 46 -24.56 17.28 4.60
N ARG A 47 -23.49 17.47 5.36
CA ARG A 47 -23.02 18.84 5.56
C ARG A 47 -21.87 19.00 4.58
N PRO A 48 -21.96 19.90 3.58
CA PRO A 48 -20.76 20.33 2.90
C PRO A 48 -19.76 20.75 3.97
N TYR A 49 -18.46 20.71 3.67
CA TYR A 49 -17.47 21.42 4.50
C TYR A 49 -17.88 22.91 4.52
N GLU A 50 -18.82 23.27 5.39
CA GLU A 50 -19.02 24.62 5.83
C GLU A 50 -17.68 24.95 6.46
N LYS A 51 -16.99 25.89 5.82
CA LYS A 51 -15.82 26.61 6.34
C LYS A 51 -15.96 26.66 7.87
N PRO A 52 -14.92 26.36 8.66
CA PRO A 52 -15.03 26.27 10.12
C PRO A 52 -15.87 27.45 10.60
N TYR A 53 -17.12 27.17 10.94
CA TYR A 53 -18.06 28.22 11.27
C TYR A 53 -17.56 28.68 12.63
N LEU A 54 -16.89 29.82 12.66
CA LEU A 54 -16.67 30.56 13.88
C LEU A 54 -18.08 30.77 14.42
N ALA A 55 -18.49 29.93 15.37
CA ALA A 55 -19.75 30.12 16.05
C ALA A 55 -19.68 31.52 16.64
N GLU A 56 -20.39 32.46 16.03
CA GLU A 56 -20.73 33.70 16.69
C GLU A 56 -21.47 33.24 17.93
N ILE A 57 -20.87 33.46 19.10
CA ILE A 57 -21.33 32.91 20.37
C ILE A 57 -22.67 33.59 20.68
N VAL A 58 -23.75 33.03 20.18
CA VAL A 58 -25.11 33.44 20.53
C VAL A 58 -25.41 32.74 21.86
N ASN A 59 -24.96 33.37 22.94
CA ASN A 59 -25.11 33.03 24.35
C ASN A 59 -24.06 32.07 24.94
N GLU A 60 -23.52 32.46 26.10
CA GLU A 60 -22.56 31.78 27.00
C GLU A 60 -22.98 30.36 27.50
N SER A 61 -24.05 29.76 26.98
CA SER A 61 -24.73 28.62 27.63
C SER A 61 -24.60 27.25 26.95
N CYS A 62 -23.94 27.13 25.78
CA CYS A 62 -23.71 25.79 25.22
C CYS A 62 -22.65 25.06 26.07
N ASN A 63 -23.03 23.96 26.74
CA ASN A 63 -22.07 23.08 27.40
C ASN A 63 -21.04 22.53 26.39
N TYR A 64 -19.77 22.44 26.78
CA TYR A 64 -18.69 21.90 25.95
C TYR A 64 -18.89 20.40 25.66
N VAL A 65 -19.60 20.08 24.58
CA VAL A 65 -19.91 18.69 24.19
C VAL A 65 -18.66 17.88 23.82
N TYR A 66 -17.58 18.56 23.43
CA TYR A 66 -16.28 17.92 23.10
C TYR A 66 -15.64 17.19 24.30
N GLU A 67 -16.03 17.52 25.54
CA GLU A 67 -15.47 16.88 26.73
C GLU A 67 -16.27 15.67 27.23
N THR A 68 -17.40 15.37 26.60
CA THR A 68 -18.24 14.21 26.94
C THR A 68 -17.47 12.90 26.76
N GLN A 69 -17.79 11.91 27.60
CA GLN A 69 -17.14 10.60 27.55
C GLN A 69 -17.36 9.92 26.19
N GLU A 70 -18.51 10.14 25.56
CA GLU A 70 -18.86 9.59 24.24
C GLU A 70 -17.95 10.10 23.13
N VAL A 71 -17.67 11.41 23.11
CA VAL A 71 -16.75 12.03 22.16
C VAL A 71 -15.31 11.55 22.38
N LYS A 72 -14.87 11.48 23.64
CA LYS A 72 -13.55 10.94 23.99
C LYS A 72 -13.39 9.48 23.56
N ASN A 73 -14.42 8.65 23.80
CA ASN A 73 -14.42 7.25 23.38
C ASN A 73 -14.35 7.13 21.85
N CYS A 74 -15.09 7.95 21.12
CA CYS A 74 -15.04 7.98 19.65
C CYS A 74 -13.63 8.25 19.12
N TYR A 75 -12.94 9.27 19.66
CA TYR A 75 -11.54 9.56 19.28
C TYR A 75 -10.58 8.44 19.68
N ASN A 76 -10.72 7.88 20.89
CA ASN A 76 -9.88 6.78 21.36
C ASN A 76 -9.98 5.55 20.45
N GLU A 77 -11.16 5.32 19.87
CA GLU A 77 -11.41 4.23 18.93
C GLU A 77 -11.05 4.57 17.47
N LYS A 78 -10.43 5.74 17.23
CA LYS A 78 -10.08 6.30 15.91
C LYS A 78 -11.30 6.62 15.02
N GLY A 79 -12.44 6.90 15.62
CA GLY A 79 -13.58 7.45 14.90
C GLY A 79 -13.58 8.98 14.91
N GLN A 80 -14.46 9.55 14.08
CA GLN A 80 -14.72 10.98 14.00
C GLN A 80 -16.12 11.27 14.56
N PRO A 81 -16.26 12.09 15.62
CA PRO A 81 -17.57 12.39 16.18
C PRO A 81 -18.36 13.29 15.24
N LEU A 82 -19.61 12.90 14.98
CA LEU A 82 -20.59 13.67 14.23
C LEU A 82 -21.57 14.33 15.21
N PHE A 83 -21.85 15.61 14.96
CA PHE A 83 -22.71 16.43 15.80
C PHE A 83 -23.98 16.83 15.05
N ASN A 84 -25.11 16.68 15.73
CA ASN A 84 -26.35 17.36 15.36
C ASN A 84 -26.41 18.71 16.08
N TYR A 85 -27.36 19.55 15.69
CA TYR A 85 -27.48 20.89 16.26
C TYR A 85 -28.92 21.11 16.72
N THR A 86 -29.08 21.66 17.91
CA THR A 86 -30.39 22.06 18.44
C THR A 86 -30.92 23.28 17.67
N LYS A 87 -32.19 23.67 17.93
CA LYS A 87 -32.77 24.91 17.36
C LYS A 87 -31.92 26.14 17.69
N ASP A 88 -31.24 26.13 18.83
CA ASP A 88 -30.34 27.18 19.31
C ASP A 88 -28.91 27.06 18.76
N LYS A 89 -28.68 26.17 17.78
CA LYS A 89 -27.38 25.90 17.15
C LYS A 89 -26.28 25.40 18.11
N CYS A 90 -26.63 24.86 19.29
CA CYS A 90 -25.65 24.16 20.12
C CYS A 90 -25.36 22.77 19.53
N PRO A 91 -24.09 22.33 19.47
CA PRO A 91 -23.74 20.99 19.01
C PRO A 91 -24.19 19.96 20.05
N ILE A 92 -24.72 18.82 19.59
CA ILE A 92 -25.05 17.65 20.39
C ILE A 92 -24.44 16.42 19.71
N PHE A 93 -23.77 15.55 20.47
CA PHE A 93 -23.18 14.34 19.91
C PHE A 93 -24.29 13.48 19.30
N ALA A 94 -24.12 13.07 18.04
CA ALA A 94 -25.10 12.28 17.31
C ALA A 94 -24.62 10.84 17.13
N LYS A 95 -23.42 10.67 16.59
CA LYS A 95 -22.80 9.34 16.38
C LYS A 95 -21.30 9.46 16.14
N CYS A 96 -20.60 8.34 16.24
CA CYS A 96 -19.20 8.22 15.84
C CYS A 96 -19.11 7.64 14.41
N ASP A 97 -18.34 8.29 13.53
CA ASP A 97 -18.05 7.80 12.18
C ASP A 97 -16.70 7.06 12.18
N TYR A 98 -16.73 5.78 11.87
CA TYR A 98 -15.54 4.94 11.79
C TYR A 98 -15.04 4.75 10.36
N CYS A 99 -15.52 5.52 9.39
CA CYS A 99 -15.13 5.35 8.01
C CYS A 99 -13.60 5.34 7.84
N GLN A 100 -12.92 6.38 8.35
CA GLN A 100 -11.49 6.51 8.16
C GLN A 100 -10.74 5.29 8.73
N LYS A 101 -11.18 4.78 9.87
CA LYS A 101 -10.64 3.55 10.48
C LYS A 101 -10.83 2.34 9.57
N TYR A 102 -12.04 2.10 9.06
CA TYR A 102 -12.29 0.96 8.17
C TYR A 102 -11.53 1.06 6.85
N LEU A 103 -11.41 2.27 6.29
CA LEU A 103 -10.61 2.53 5.10
C LEU A 103 -9.13 2.29 5.37
N GLU A 104 -8.58 2.79 6.48
CA GLU A 104 -7.19 2.56 6.89
C GLU A 104 -6.92 1.07 7.11
N ASP A 105 -7.82 0.36 7.79
CA ASP A 105 -7.70 -1.08 8.04
C ASP A 105 -7.76 -1.90 6.74
N ALA A 106 -8.68 -1.55 5.83
CA ALA A 106 -8.79 -2.19 4.52
C ALA A 106 -7.56 -1.92 3.64
N THR A 107 -7.06 -0.68 3.63
CA THR A 107 -5.86 -0.27 2.90
C THR A 107 -4.65 -1.05 3.41
N LYS A 108 -4.48 -1.10 4.72
CA LYS A 108 -3.40 -1.85 5.39
C LYS A 108 -3.44 -3.33 5.05
N LYS A 109 -4.64 -3.95 5.04
CA LYS A 109 -4.77 -5.37 4.66
C LYS A 109 -4.44 -5.60 3.19
N HIS A 110 -4.95 -4.74 2.31
CA HIS A 110 -4.75 -4.82 0.87
C HIS A 110 -3.27 -4.67 0.48
N SER A 111 -2.57 -3.68 1.05
CA SER A 111 -1.17 -3.41 0.72
C SER A 111 -0.22 -4.49 1.23
N ASN A 112 -0.40 -4.98 2.46
CA ASN A 112 0.41 -6.09 2.98
C ASN A 112 0.28 -7.35 2.11
N LEU A 113 -0.94 -7.71 1.70
CA LEU A 113 -1.17 -8.88 0.85
C LEU A 113 -0.58 -8.65 -0.55
N SER A 114 -0.79 -7.47 -1.13
CA SER A 114 -0.29 -7.12 -2.46
C SER A 114 1.23 -7.16 -2.51
N PHE A 115 1.89 -6.66 -1.47
CA PHE A 115 3.34 -6.72 -1.35
C PHE A 115 3.86 -8.16 -1.38
N ILE A 116 3.29 -9.05 -0.56
CA ILE A 116 3.74 -10.45 -0.46
C ILE A 116 3.62 -11.16 -1.81
N ILE A 117 2.52 -10.93 -2.53
CA ILE A 117 2.27 -11.56 -3.84
C ILE A 117 3.26 -11.06 -4.88
N ILE A 118 3.46 -9.73 -4.98
CA ILE A 118 4.41 -9.14 -5.93
C ILE A 118 5.84 -9.59 -5.62
N ALA A 119 6.21 -9.63 -4.34
CA ALA A 119 7.52 -10.09 -3.90
C ALA A 119 7.79 -11.54 -4.30
N LEU A 120 6.81 -12.43 -4.07
CA LEU A 120 6.91 -13.83 -4.49
C LEU A 120 7.04 -13.97 -6.01
N ILE A 121 6.24 -13.25 -6.79
CA ILE A 121 6.32 -13.25 -8.26
C ILE A 121 7.69 -12.74 -8.72
N GLY A 122 8.22 -11.67 -8.11
CA GLY A 122 9.55 -11.13 -8.39
C GLY A 122 10.66 -12.15 -8.13
N ILE A 123 10.60 -12.86 -7.00
CA ILE A 123 11.56 -13.93 -6.65
C ILE A 123 11.47 -15.09 -7.65
N VAL A 124 10.25 -15.56 -7.96
CA VAL A 124 10.02 -16.63 -8.95
C VAL A 124 10.57 -16.23 -10.32
N ALA A 125 10.38 -14.98 -10.73
CA ALA A 125 10.91 -14.45 -11.99
C ALA A 125 12.44 -14.43 -12.01
N ILE A 126 13.10 -14.04 -10.91
CA ILE A 126 14.56 -14.09 -10.78
C ILE A 126 15.05 -15.54 -10.88
N VAL A 127 14.44 -16.47 -10.14
CA VAL A 127 14.81 -17.89 -10.17
C VAL A 127 14.62 -18.47 -11.57
N PHE A 128 13.49 -18.18 -12.20
CA PHE A 128 13.20 -18.61 -13.57
C PHE A 128 14.22 -18.04 -14.56
N GLY A 129 14.54 -16.74 -14.46
CA GLY A 129 15.54 -16.10 -15.29
C GLY A 129 16.95 -16.68 -15.12
N VAL A 130 17.31 -17.11 -13.91
CA VAL A 130 18.60 -17.78 -13.64
C VAL A 130 18.67 -19.18 -14.25
N LEU A 131 17.56 -19.92 -14.25
CA LEU A 131 17.50 -21.30 -14.77
C LEU A 131 17.28 -21.35 -16.30
N PHE A 132 16.93 -20.23 -16.92
CA PHE A 132 16.63 -20.18 -18.34
C PHE A 132 17.89 -20.35 -19.19
N LYS A 133 17.83 -21.23 -20.20
CA LYS A 133 18.99 -21.57 -21.04
C LYS A 133 19.43 -20.43 -21.97
N ILE A 134 18.50 -19.56 -22.35
CA ILE A 134 18.76 -18.47 -23.29
C ILE A 134 19.20 -17.23 -22.50
N GLU A 135 20.48 -16.87 -22.59
CA GLU A 135 21.12 -15.85 -21.76
C GLU A 135 20.40 -14.49 -21.77
N PHE A 136 19.95 -14.02 -22.94
CA PHE A 136 19.26 -12.73 -23.06
C PHE A 136 17.84 -12.76 -22.49
N ILE A 137 17.08 -13.84 -22.69
CA ILE A 137 15.72 -13.97 -22.10
C ILE A 137 15.82 -14.11 -20.58
N GLY A 138 16.75 -14.95 -20.11
CA GLY A 138 17.01 -15.14 -18.68
C GLY A 138 17.41 -13.85 -17.99
N SER A 139 18.29 -13.06 -18.61
CA SER A 139 18.68 -11.74 -18.09
C SER A 139 17.51 -10.77 -18.03
N GLY A 140 16.64 -10.75 -19.05
CA GLY A 140 15.41 -9.95 -19.04
C GLY A 140 14.49 -10.26 -17.86
N PHE A 141 14.23 -11.53 -17.58
CA PHE A 141 13.44 -11.95 -16.41
C PHE A 141 14.13 -11.65 -15.07
N MET A 142 15.46 -11.78 -14.99
CA MET A 142 16.20 -11.39 -13.79
C MET A 142 16.04 -9.89 -13.50
N TYR A 143 16.28 -9.02 -14.49
CA TYR A 143 16.13 -7.57 -14.32
C TYR A 143 14.68 -7.16 -14.09
N GLY A 144 13.72 -7.78 -14.78
CA GLY A 144 12.29 -7.56 -14.57
C GLY A 144 11.84 -7.97 -13.16
N GLY A 145 12.33 -9.11 -12.65
CA GLY A 145 12.08 -9.53 -11.27
C GLY A 145 12.65 -8.54 -10.26
N ILE A 146 13.89 -8.08 -10.43
CA ILE A 146 14.51 -7.06 -9.57
C ILE A 146 13.71 -5.74 -9.61
N ALA A 147 13.32 -5.27 -10.79
CA ALA A 147 12.53 -4.05 -10.95
C ALA A 147 11.14 -4.19 -10.28
N THR A 148 10.55 -5.39 -10.34
CA THR A 148 9.29 -5.71 -9.67
C THR A 148 9.42 -5.67 -8.14
N LEU A 149 10.48 -6.25 -7.58
CA LEU A 149 10.78 -6.17 -6.14
C LEU A 149 11.04 -4.72 -5.69
N PHE A 150 11.74 -3.94 -6.51
CA PHE A 150 11.98 -2.54 -6.24
C PHE A 150 10.67 -1.73 -6.23
N TYR A 151 9.78 -1.98 -7.19
CA TYR A 151 8.45 -1.37 -7.21
C TYR A 151 7.63 -1.77 -5.97
N ALA A 152 7.61 -3.06 -5.61
CA ALA A 152 6.93 -3.56 -4.42
C ALA A 152 7.43 -2.84 -3.16
N THR A 153 8.75 -2.72 -3.04
CA THR A 153 9.41 -1.98 -1.97
C THR A 153 8.91 -0.54 -1.92
N MET A 154 9.02 0.22 -3.03
CA MET A 154 8.58 1.63 -3.09
C MET A 154 7.12 1.79 -2.67
N ARG A 155 6.23 0.93 -3.16
CA ARG A 155 4.80 0.96 -2.81
C ARG A 155 4.58 0.69 -1.32
N PHE A 156 5.31 -0.26 -0.75
CA PHE A 156 5.23 -0.59 0.67
C PHE A 156 5.78 0.51 1.59
N LEU A 157 6.77 1.30 1.13
CA LEU A 157 7.35 2.38 1.94
C LEU A 157 6.35 3.49 2.28
N MET A 158 5.28 3.62 1.51
CA MET A 158 4.23 4.63 1.73
C MET A 158 3.30 4.29 2.91
N GLU A 159 3.44 3.11 3.51
CA GLU A 159 2.52 2.64 4.55
C GLU A 159 3.07 2.69 5.98
N GLN A 160 2.16 2.87 6.94
CA GLN A 160 2.45 3.25 8.32
C GLN A 160 3.09 2.15 9.20
N ASN A 161 3.10 0.88 8.81
CA ASN A 161 3.59 -0.19 9.70
C ASN A 161 5.11 -0.42 9.61
N LYS A 162 5.84 0.36 10.41
CA LYS A 162 7.32 0.39 10.44
C LYS A 162 8.00 -0.97 10.66
N TYR A 163 7.42 -1.87 11.46
CA TYR A 163 8.09 -3.12 11.85
C TYR A 163 8.04 -4.20 10.77
N ILE A 164 6.87 -4.40 10.13
CA ILE A 164 6.71 -5.39 9.06
C ILE A 164 7.65 -5.06 7.89
N ARG A 165 7.80 -3.76 7.58
CA ARG A 165 8.72 -3.24 6.56
C ARG A 165 10.14 -3.76 6.71
N VAL A 166 10.68 -3.67 7.92
CA VAL A 166 12.09 -4.01 8.19
C VAL A 166 12.30 -5.50 8.08
N ILE A 167 11.40 -6.32 8.66
CA ILE A 167 11.51 -7.79 8.63
C ILE A 167 11.47 -8.29 7.19
N ILE A 168 10.53 -7.77 6.41
CA ILE A 168 10.34 -8.16 5.02
C ILE A 168 11.54 -7.76 4.15
N LEU A 169 12.00 -6.51 4.24
CA LEU A 169 13.16 -6.04 3.48
C LEU A 169 14.43 -6.84 3.82
N PHE A 170 14.59 -7.19 5.09
CA PHE A 170 15.69 -8.03 5.53
C PHE A 170 15.59 -9.43 4.91
N LEU A 171 14.39 -10.02 4.85
CA LEU A 171 14.17 -11.33 4.27
C LEU A 171 14.37 -11.32 2.74
N GLU A 172 13.88 -10.30 2.02
CA GLU A 172 14.15 -10.12 0.59
C GLU A 172 15.65 -10.01 0.31
N LEU A 173 16.38 -9.21 1.10
CA LEU A 173 17.82 -9.05 0.96
C LEU A 173 18.54 -10.40 1.15
N LEU A 174 18.18 -11.17 2.18
CA LEU A 174 18.75 -12.50 2.42
C LEU A 174 18.51 -13.45 1.25
N ILE A 175 17.30 -13.45 0.67
CA ILE A 175 16.98 -14.29 -0.50
C ILE A 175 17.83 -13.91 -1.72
N VAL A 176 17.93 -12.61 -2.02
CA VAL A 176 18.72 -12.13 -3.17
C VAL A 176 20.20 -12.44 -2.99
N LEU A 177 20.74 -12.23 -1.78
CA LEU A 177 22.12 -12.58 -1.45
C LEU A 177 22.37 -14.08 -1.56
N TRP A 178 21.43 -14.91 -1.12
CA TRP A 178 21.56 -16.37 -1.21
C TRP A 178 21.56 -16.86 -2.66
N ILE A 179 20.66 -16.35 -3.51
CA ILE A 179 20.62 -16.67 -4.94
C ILE A 179 21.90 -16.18 -5.63
N GLY A 180 22.34 -14.95 -5.33
CA GLY A 180 23.57 -14.37 -5.85
C GLY A 180 24.80 -15.20 -5.48
N TYR A 181 24.92 -15.57 -4.20
CA TYR A 181 26.01 -16.40 -3.70
C TYR A 181 26.06 -17.77 -4.39
N LYS A 182 24.93 -18.46 -4.50
CA LYS A 182 24.86 -19.79 -5.14
C LYS A 182 25.30 -19.74 -6.60
N LYS A 183 24.94 -18.69 -7.35
CA LYS A 183 25.33 -18.52 -8.75
C LYS A 183 26.81 -18.15 -8.90
N LEU A 184 27.32 -17.24 -8.06
CA LEU A 184 28.71 -16.79 -8.09
C LEU A 184 29.68 -17.90 -7.64
N TYR A 185 29.29 -18.73 -6.67
CA TYR A 185 30.09 -19.87 -6.23
C TYR A 185 30.18 -20.94 -7.33
N LYS A 186 29.06 -21.31 -7.96
CA LYS A 186 29.04 -22.34 -9.01
C LYS A 186 29.88 -21.98 -10.24
N LYS A 187 29.95 -20.69 -10.61
CA LYS A 187 30.79 -20.22 -11.72
C LYS A 187 32.30 -20.32 -11.42
N LYS A 188 32.69 -20.38 -10.14
CA LYS A 188 34.10 -20.54 -9.73
C LYS A 188 34.61 -21.97 -9.92
N ASP A 189 33.73 -22.97 -9.83
CA ASP A 189 34.08 -24.38 -9.98
C ASP A 189 34.15 -24.84 -11.45
N GLU A 190 33.52 -24.13 -12.39
CA GLU A 190 33.61 -24.41 -13.84
C GLU A 190 34.89 -23.85 -14.51
N HIS A 191 35.71 -23.09 -13.76
CA HIS A 191 36.97 -22.50 -14.23
C HIS A 191 38.21 -23.06 -13.51
N LEU A 192 38.07 -24.19 -12.81
CA LEU A 192 39.15 -24.98 -12.19
C LEU A 192 39.16 -26.39 -12.79
#